data_AF-A0AAE1CDX3-F1
#
_entry.id   AF-A0AAE1CDX3-F1
#
_cell.length_a   1.000
_cell.length_b   1.000
_cell.length_c   1.000
_cell.angle_alpha   90.00
_cell.angle_beta   90.00
_cell.angle_gamma   90.00
#
_symmetry.space_group_name_H-M   'P 1'
#
loop_
_entity.id
_entity.type
_entity.pdbx_description
1 polymer ?
#
loop_
_entity_poly.entity_id
_entity_poly.type
_entity_poly.pdbx_seq_one_letter_code
_entity_poly.pdbx_strand_id
1 'polypeptide(L)'
;MSHLPPNAAIFSPSVARAAASAAKDWSYIDSWLSQKYASLPTGPPQFERNADTLRALLALASANEAADEQRQLLARLEADALRELQAQYQTHAEEDNDDENDDGGDDPDPLTSARLAILTSLTNALTRDGATALTALASSAVALGISSNPTPQAIGKKLLSLSAETSSLSQTSSRLDALSSYIDQESTLTTSLIGDLQQESYRPSASLAKENLETQRKIKAMASRLPELRDKAAALAQTIGTPNPTIEQVRREEEAYTALLATKKELDAQVRSFQGLPPDMDQARQELESLRTELRQLTQRRDAVFEGLVERETPRKPSRLP
;
A
#
# COMPACT_ATOMS: atom_id res chain seq x y z
N MET A 1 31.23 -1.36 -33.42
CA MET A 1 32.48 -0.63 -33.11
C MET A 1 32.14 0.85 -33.03
N SER A 2 32.57 1.46 -31.91
CA SER A 2 32.87 2.89 -31.70
C SER A 2 31.92 3.95 -32.26
N HIS A 3 31.20 4.64 -31.36
CA HIS A 3 31.19 6.10 -31.30
C HIS A 3 30.91 6.55 -29.85
N LEU A 4 31.97 6.50 -29.03
CA LEU A 4 32.05 7.32 -27.81
C LEU A 4 32.34 8.76 -28.25
N PRO A 5 31.52 9.77 -27.88
CA PRO A 5 31.96 11.15 -27.98
C PRO A 5 32.89 11.49 -26.80
N PRO A 6 34.06 12.10 -27.06
CA PRO A 6 35.00 12.55 -26.04
C PRO A 6 34.66 13.99 -25.62
N ASN A 7 34.46 14.24 -24.33
CA ASN A 7 34.65 15.52 -23.61
C ASN A 7 34.10 15.36 -22.17
N ALA A 8 34.89 14.95 -21.18
CA ALA A 8 35.93 15.73 -20.50
C ALA A 8 35.42 17.02 -19.83
N ALA A 9 34.38 16.92 -18.97
CA ALA A 9 34.08 17.95 -17.97
C ALA A 9 33.29 17.46 -16.71
N ILE A 10 33.35 16.17 -16.32
CA ILE A 10 32.59 15.66 -15.15
C ILE A 10 33.48 14.99 -14.08
N PHE A 11 34.76 14.73 -14.37
CA PHE A 11 35.63 13.99 -13.46
C PHE A 11 36.59 14.92 -12.70
N SER A 12 36.11 15.50 -11.60
CA SER A 12 37.04 15.81 -10.51
C SER A 12 37.63 14.47 -10.02
N PRO A 13 38.96 14.35 -9.82
CA PRO A 13 39.56 13.14 -9.25
C PRO A 13 38.89 12.68 -7.95
N SER A 14 38.34 13.61 -7.18
CA SER A 14 37.58 13.33 -5.96
C SER A 14 36.21 12.70 -6.25
N VAL A 15 35.50 13.16 -7.28
CA VAL A 15 34.20 12.58 -7.70
C VAL A 15 34.41 11.20 -8.33
N ALA A 16 35.45 11.04 -9.14
CA ALA A 16 35.83 9.75 -9.71
C ALA A 16 36.21 8.74 -8.61
N ARG A 17 36.98 9.17 -7.60
CA ARG A 17 37.31 8.32 -6.44
C ARG A 17 36.08 7.95 -5.61
N ALA A 18 35.17 8.90 -5.37
CA ALA A 18 33.95 8.64 -4.61
C ALA A 18 33.00 7.68 -5.36
N ALA A 19 32.88 7.80 -6.69
CA ALA A 19 32.12 6.87 -7.50
C ALA A 19 32.77 5.48 -7.53
N ALA A 20 34.11 5.41 -7.62
CA ALA A 20 34.85 4.14 -7.58
C ALA A 20 34.75 3.45 -6.22
N SER A 21 34.80 4.19 -5.10
CA SER A 21 34.61 3.62 -3.76
C SER A 21 33.18 3.14 -3.58
N ALA A 22 32.18 3.92 -3.98
CA ALA A 22 30.78 3.50 -3.91
C ALA A 22 30.51 2.26 -4.76
N ALA A 23 31.10 2.15 -5.96
CA ALA A 23 30.99 0.96 -6.80
C ALA A 23 31.60 -0.29 -6.13
N LYS A 24 32.75 -0.13 -5.45
CA LYS A 24 33.37 -1.21 -4.68
C LYS A 24 32.48 -1.65 -3.51
N ASP A 25 31.94 -0.70 -2.76
CA ASP A 25 31.07 -0.98 -1.60
C ASP A 25 29.78 -1.70 -2.05
N TRP A 26 29.21 -1.30 -3.19
CA TRP A 26 28.09 -2.02 -3.81
C TRP A 26 28.44 -3.44 -4.21
N SER A 27 29.62 -3.67 -4.81
CA SER A 27 30.06 -5.02 -5.17
C SER A 27 30.24 -5.94 -3.96
N TYR A 28 30.73 -5.39 -2.84
CA TYR A 28 30.83 -6.11 -1.58
C TYR A 28 29.44 -6.48 -1.04
N ILE A 29 28.51 -5.52 -0.97
CA ILE A 29 27.12 -5.79 -0.55
C ILE A 29 26.43 -6.80 -1.46
N ASP A 30 26.60 -6.71 -2.78
CA ASP A 30 26.00 -7.64 -3.73
C ASP A 30 26.51 -9.07 -3.49
N SER A 31 27.81 -9.24 -3.22
CA SER A 31 28.39 -10.55 -2.87
C SER A 31 27.87 -11.06 -1.52
N TRP A 32 27.81 -10.20 -0.50
CA TRP A 32 27.32 -10.52 0.83
C TRP A 32 25.83 -10.91 0.83
N LEU A 33 24.98 -10.16 0.12
CA LEU A 33 23.58 -10.49 -0.07
C LEU A 33 23.43 -11.81 -0.83
N SER A 34 24.21 -12.04 -1.89
CA SER A 34 24.14 -13.30 -2.63
C SER A 34 24.47 -14.51 -1.75
N GLN A 35 25.41 -14.36 -0.81
CA GLN A 35 25.76 -15.41 0.14
C GLN A 35 24.66 -15.63 1.18
N LYS A 36 24.07 -14.56 1.75
CA LYS A 36 23.00 -14.68 2.76
C LYS A 36 21.68 -15.18 2.17
N TYR A 37 21.39 -14.87 0.91
CA TYR A 37 20.18 -15.30 0.21
C TYR A 37 20.39 -16.53 -0.67
N ALA A 38 21.56 -17.18 -0.64
CA ALA A 38 21.86 -18.37 -1.45
C ALA A 38 20.88 -19.54 -1.20
N SER A 39 20.29 -19.61 -0.01
CA SER A 39 19.31 -20.64 0.36
C SER A 39 17.87 -20.31 -0.02
N LEU A 40 17.57 -19.08 -0.50
CA LEU A 40 16.24 -18.67 -0.90
C LEU A 40 16.07 -18.76 -2.43
N PRO A 41 15.01 -19.42 -2.92
CA PRO A 41 14.77 -19.58 -4.36
C PRO A 41 14.44 -18.28 -5.10
N THR A 42 14.02 -17.24 -4.37
CA THR A 42 13.61 -15.93 -4.90
C THR A 42 14.76 -14.92 -5.01
N GLY A 43 15.95 -15.24 -4.51
CA GLY A 43 17.09 -14.31 -4.47
C GLY A 43 16.88 -13.11 -3.52
N PRO A 44 17.82 -12.14 -3.48
CA PRO A 44 17.68 -10.96 -2.63
C PRO A 44 16.52 -10.07 -3.12
N PRO A 45 15.76 -9.46 -2.19
CA PRO A 45 14.66 -8.55 -2.54
C PRO A 45 15.17 -7.33 -3.31
N GLN A 46 14.34 -6.80 -4.21
CA GLN A 46 14.68 -5.57 -4.94
C GLN A 46 14.56 -4.35 -4.02
N PHE A 47 15.54 -3.46 -4.07
CA PHE A 47 15.55 -2.21 -3.32
C PHE A 47 16.20 -1.09 -4.14
N GLU A 48 15.89 0.14 -3.76
CA GLU A 48 16.46 1.33 -4.40
C GLU A 48 17.94 1.47 -4.04
N ARG A 49 18.82 1.64 -5.04
CA ARG A 49 20.25 1.87 -4.82
C ARG A 49 20.54 3.36 -4.58
N ASN A 50 20.41 3.78 -3.34
CA ASN A 50 20.73 5.14 -2.87
C ASN A 50 21.90 5.13 -1.87
N ALA A 51 22.61 6.26 -1.69
CA ALA A 51 23.72 6.39 -0.74
C ALA A 51 23.32 6.07 0.71
N ASP A 52 22.09 6.40 1.11
CA ASP A 52 21.57 6.06 2.44
C ASP A 52 21.36 4.54 2.60
N THR A 53 20.87 3.88 1.55
CA THR A 53 20.71 2.41 1.54
C THR A 53 22.07 1.70 1.56
N LEU A 54 23.07 2.22 0.85
CA LEU A 54 24.44 1.70 0.88
C LEU A 54 25.01 1.78 2.30
N ARG A 55 24.87 2.92 2.97
CA ARG A 55 25.35 3.11 4.35
C ARG A 55 24.65 2.16 5.32
N ALA A 56 23.33 2.01 5.21
CA ALA A 56 22.57 1.09 6.05
C ALA A 56 22.97 -0.37 5.83
N LEU A 57 23.14 -0.79 4.58
CA LEU A 57 23.54 -2.17 4.24
C LEU A 57 24.98 -2.48 4.66
N LEU A 58 25.92 -1.53 4.53
CA LEU A 58 27.29 -1.71 5.03
C LEU A 58 27.32 -1.85 6.56
N ALA A 59 26.56 -1.02 7.28
CA ALA A 59 26.46 -1.13 8.74
C ALA A 59 25.83 -2.45 9.18
N LEU A 60 24.84 -2.95 8.42
CA LEU A 60 24.21 -4.22 8.71
C LEU A 60 25.15 -5.40 8.40
N ALA A 61 25.87 -5.36 7.28
CA ALA A 61 26.84 -6.38 6.91
C ALA A 61 27.94 -6.50 7.97
N SER A 62 28.53 -5.38 8.42
CA SER A 62 29.57 -5.39 9.46
C SER A 62 29.06 -5.84 10.82
N ALA A 63 27.84 -5.45 11.21
CA ALA A 63 27.21 -5.93 12.44
C ALA A 63 26.93 -7.44 12.38
N ASN A 64 26.57 -7.96 11.20
CA ASN A 64 26.35 -9.39 10.99
C ASN A 64 27.65 -10.18 11.08
N GLU A 65 28.71 -9.72 10.42
CA GLU A 65 30.05 -10.32 10.50
C GLU A 65 30.57 -10.34 11.94
N ALA A 66 30.46 -9.22 12.68
CA ALA A 66 30.84 -9.16 14.08
C ALA A 66 30.05 -10.16 14.96
N ALA A 67 28.76 -10.33 14.69
CA ALA A 67 27.94 -11.31 15.39
C ALA A 67 28.33 -12.76 15.03
N ASP A 68 28.65 -13.03 13.77
CA ASP A 68 29.11 -14.33 13.30
C ASP A 68 30.48 -14.69 13.92
N GLU A 69 31.41 -13.73 14.01
CA GLU A 69 32.70 -13.89 14.71
C GLU A 69 32.51 -14.21 16.19
N GLN A 70 31.65 -13.46 16.89
CA GLN A 70 31.34 -13.72 18.30
C GLN A 70 30.78 -15.12 18.52
N ARG A 71 29.87 -15.58 17.64
CA ARG A 71 29.32 -16.94 17.70
C ARG A 71 30.40 -18.00 17.48
N GLN A 72 31.32 -17.78 16.55
CA GLN A 72 32.42 -18.70 16.30
C GLN A 72 33.37 -18.78 17.50
N LEU A 73 33.65 -17.66 18.17
CA LEU A 73 34.46 -17.63 19.38
C LEU A 73 33.80 -18.39 20.52
N LEU A 74 32.50 -18.16 20.76
CA LEU A 74 31.75 -18.89 21.78
C LEU A 74 31.72 -20.40 21.48
N ALA A 75 31.44 -20.79 20.23
CA ALA A 75 31.43 -22.20 19.85
C ALA A 75 32.81 -22.88 20.04
N ARG A 76 33.91 -22.16 19.80
CA ARG A 76 35.26 -22.67 20.07
C ARG A 76 35.51 -22.82 21.57
N LEU A 77 35.17 -21.81 22.36
CA LEU A 77 35.30 -21.86 23.82
C LEU A 77 34.49 -23.02 24.42
N GLU A 78 33.25 -23.21 23.96
CA GLU A 78 32.41 -24.34 24.38
C GLU A 78 33.04 -25.69 23.98
N ALA A 79 33.53 -25.82 22.75
CA ALA A 79 34.18 -27.05 22.29
C ALA A 79 35.47 -27.36 23.06
N ASP A 80 36.26 -26.34 23.41
CA ASP A 80 37.48 -26.51 24.20
C ASP A 80 37.16 -26.87 25.65
N ALA A 81 36.19 -26.19 26.27
CA ALA A 81 35.72 -26.52 27.63
C ALA A 81 35.14 -27.94 27.72
N LEU A 82 34.37 -28.38 26.72
CA LEU A 82 33.88 -29.76 26.65
C LEU A 82 35.00 -30.78 26.52
N ARG A 83 36.04 -30.47 25.71
CA ARG A 83 37.20 -31.34 25.55
C ARG A 83 38.00 -31.47 26.84
N GLU A 84 38.17 -30.36 27.57
CA GLU A 84 38.85 -30.34 28.86
C GLU A 84 38.10 -31.18 29.90
N LEU A 85 36.77 -31.02 30.00
CA LEU A 85 35.95 -31.84 30.89
C LEU A 85 36.04 -33.33 30.51
N GLN A 86 35.95 -33.68 29.23
CA GLN A 86 36.08 -35.06 28.76
C GLN A 86 37.45 -35.66 29.11
N ALA A 87 38.52 -34.89 29.00
CA ALA A 87 39.86 -35.33 29.39
C ALA A 87 39.95 -35.59 30.90
N GLN A 88 39.37 -34.71 31.74
CA GLN A 88 39.32 -34.92 33.19
C GLN A 88 38.52 -36.17 33.59
N TYR A 89 37.44 -36.49 32.87
CA TYR A 89 36.70 -37.74 33.09
C TYR A 89 37.51 -38.98 32.68
N GLN A 90 38.28 -38.90 31.59
CA GLN A 90 39.13 -40.02 31.16
C GLN A 90 40.26 -40.26 32.14
N THR A 91 40.90 -39.22 32.68
CA THR A 91 41.94 -39.36 33.70
C THR A 91 41.40 -39.94 35.00
N HIS A 92 40.22 -39.52 35.46
CA HIS A 92 39.61 -40.08 36.68
C HIS A 92 39.10 -41.51 36.49
N ALA A 93 38.59 -41.87 35.30
CA ALA A 93 38.20 -43.24 35.00
C ALA A 93 39.40 -44.20 34.91
N GLU A 94 40.60 -43.71 34.59
CA GLU A 94 41.83 -44.51 34.61
C GLU A 94 42.40 -44.66 36.04
N GLU A 95 42.18 -43.69 36.93
CA GLU A 95 42.59 -43.75 38.34
C GLU A 95 41.68 -44.65 39.21
N ASP A 96 40.38 -44.73 38.91
CA ASP A 96 39.42 -45.59 39.63
C ASP A 96 39.45 -47.08 39.22
N ASN A 97 40.19 -47.45 38.16
CA ASN A 97 40.34 -48.86 37.75
C ASN A 97 41.42 -49.64 38.54
N ASP A 98 42.17 -48.99 39.43
CA ASP A 98 43.20 -49.64 40.27
C ASP A 98 42.70 -50.07 41.66
N ASP A 99 41.45 -49.76 42.05
CA ASP A 99 40.81 -50.22 43.29
C ASP A 99 39.55 -51.08 42.99
N GLU A 100 39.78 -52.25 42.39
CA GLU A 100 38.78 -53.33 42.38
C GLU A 100 38.63 -53.90 43.81
N ASN A 101 37.73 -53.31 44.61
CA ASN A 101 36.92 -53.95 45.66
C ASN A 101 36.21 -52.87 46.49
N ASP A 102 34.98 -52.47 46.16
CA ASP A 102 33.91 -52.45 47.17
C ASP A 102 32.50 -52.24 46.57
N ASP A 103 31.58 -52.92 47.24
CA ASP A 103 30.12 -52.88 47.31
C ASP A 103 29.24 -52.07 46.34
N GLY A 104 28.22 -52.77 45.83
CA GLY A 104 27.15 -52.25 44.99
C GLY A 104 26.10 -51.45 45.77
N GLY A 105 26.38 -50.18 46.03
CA GLY A 105 25.38 -49.17 46.38
C GLY A 105 24.93 -48.37 45.16
N ASP A 106 23.64 -48.04 45.07
CA ASP A 106 23.07 -47.01 44.20
C ASP A 106 23.68 -45.62 44.54
N ASP A 107 24.98 -45.45 44.34
CA ASP A 107 25.61 -44.14 44.43
C ASP A 107 25.11 -43.32 43.25
N PRO A 108 24.44 -42.17 43.48
CA PRO A 108 23.95 -41.34 42.40
C PRO A 108 25.16 -40.95 41.56
N ASP A 109 25.11 -41.25 40.25
CA ASP A 109 26.14 -40.92 39.25
C ASP A 109 26.93 -39.70 39.72
N PRO A 110 28.26 -39.77 39.88
CA PRO A 110 29.06 -38.67 40.44
C PRO A 110 28.81 -37.35 39.68
N LEU A 111 28.45 -37.47 38.39
CA LEU A 111 27.97 -36.39 37.53
C LEU A 111 26.71 -35.67 38.06
N THR A 112 25.73 -36.44 38.52
CA THR A 112 24.46 -35.97 39.07
C THR A 112 24.68 -35.32 40.42
N SER A 113 25.54 -35.90 41.26
CA SER A 113 25.92 -35.33 42.57
C SER A 113 26.66 -34.00 42.41
N ALA A 114 27.68 -33.95 41.53
CA ALA A 114 28.41 -32.73 41.21
C ALA A 114 27.50 -31.64 40.61
N ARG A 115 26.58 -32.02 39.72
CA ARG A 115 25.58 -31.11 39.15
C ARG A 115 24.67 -30.53 40.24
N LEU A 116 24.19 -31.34 41.16
CA LEU A 116 23.35 -30.87 42.28
C LEU A 116 24.14 -29.95 43.22
N ALA A 117 25.40 -30.25 43.50
CA ALA A 117 26.28 -29.40 44.30
C ALA A 117 26.52 -28.03 43.63
N ILE A 118 26.77 -28.00 42.32
CA ILE A 118 26.93 -26.77 41.53
C ILE A 118 25.62 -25.97 41.49
N LEU A 119 24.47 -26.62 41.25
CA LEU A 119 23.17 -25.94 41.25
C LEU A 119 22.86 -25.36 42.63
N THR A 120 23.21 -26.06 43.70
CA THR A 120 23.01 -25.60 45.07
C THR A 120 23.92 -24.40 45.39
N SER A 121 25.20 -24.45 44.98
CA SER A 121 26.12 -23.32 45.18
C SER A 121 25.71 -22.09 44.38
N LEU A 122 25.26 -22.26 43.13
CA LEU A 122 24.72 -21.20 42.29
C LEU A 122 23.44 -20.58 42.89
N THR A 123 22.56 -21.42 43.45
CA THR A 123 21.34 -20.95 44.10
C THR A 123 21.67 -20.14 45.36
N ASN A 124 22.66 -20.56 46.14
CA ASN A 124 23.10 -19.87 47.35
C ASN A 124 23.90 -18.58 47.05
N ALA A 125 24.60 -18.53 45.91
CA ALA A 125 25.35 -17.35 45.46
C ALA A 125 24.46 -16.29 44.78
N LEU A 126 23.18 -16.60 44.55
CA LEU A 126 22.27 -15.71 43.84
C LEU A 126 21.83 -14.55 44.74
N THR A 127 21.88 -13.32 44.22
CA THR A 127 21.34 -12.16 44.93
C THR A 127 19.82 -12.25 45.06
N ARG A 128 19.25 -11.55 46.05
CA ARG A 128 17.79 -11.49 46.24
C ARG A 128 17.06 -11.09 44.95
N ASP A 129 17.59 -10.10 44.25
CA ASP A 129 17.02 -9.63 42.98
C ASP A 129 17.11 -10.72 41.91
N GLY A 130 18.24 -11.43 41.79
CA GLY A 130 18.40 -12.55 40.88
C GLY A 130 17.40 -13.68 41.13
N ALA A 131 17.16 -14.01 42.40
CA ALA A 131 16.17 -15.02 42.79
C ALA A 131 14.75 -14.60 42.37
N THR A 132 14.37 -13.35 42.65
CA THR A 132 13.05 -12.85 42.23
C THR A 132 12.87 -12.82 40.72
N ALA A 133 13.92 -12.44 39.97
CA ALA A 133 13.88 -12.41 38.50
C ALA A 133 13.74 -13.82 37.92
N LEU A 134 14.46 -14.81 38.46
CA LEU A 134 14.34 -16.21 38.04
C LEU A 134 12.96 -16.79 38.36
N THR A 135 12.41 -16.52 39.54
CA THR A 135 11.04 -16.93 39.88
C THR A 135 10.01 -16.29 38.93
N ALA A 136 10.16 -15.00 38.61
CA ALA A 136 9.29 -14.30 37.68
C ALA A 136 9.38 -14.84 36.25
N LEU A 137 10.59 -15.21 35.79
CA LEU A 137 10.79 -15.87 34.50
C LEU A 137 10.17 -17.27 34.47
N ALA A 138 10.37 -18.06 35.53
CA ALA A 138 9.76 -19.37 35.64
C ALA A 138 8.23 -19.30 35.66
N SER A 139 7.65 -18.38 36.44
CA SER A 139 6.20 -18.17 36.46
C SER A 139 5.66 -17.71 35.11
N SER A 140 6.38 -16.81 34.42
CA SER A 140 6.01 -16.34 33.09
C SER A 140 6.10 -17.45 32.04
N ALA A 141 7.14 -18.30 32.10
CA ALA A 141 7.28 -19.45 31.21
C ALA A 141 6.13 -20.44 31.39
N VAL A 142 5.76 -20.74 32.65
CA VAL A 142 4.62 -21.61 32.96
C VAL A 142 3.30 -21.01 32.47
N ALA A 143 3.07 -19.72 32.74
CA ALA A 143 1.85 -19.02 32.29
C ALA A 143 1.73 -18.99 30.75
N LEU A 144 2.85 -18.89 30.04
CA LEU A 144 2.90 -18.90 28.58
C LEU A 144 2.96 -20.31 27.96
N GLY A 145 2.99 -21.37 28.79
CA GLY A 145 3.07 -22.76 28.34
C GLY A 145 4.39 -23.13 27.67
N ILE A 146 5.49 -22.44 28.01
CA ILE A 146 6.82 -22.69 27.44
C ILE A 146 7.52 -23.76 28.28
N SER A 147 7.28 -25.03 27.94
CA SER A 147 7.82 -26.19 28.67
C SER A 147 9.19 -26.66 28.18
N SER A 148 9.62 -26.28 26.96
CA SER A 148 10.92 -26.63 26.40
C SER A 148 11.89 -25.46 26.53
N ASN A 149 12.93 -25.62 27.35
CA ASN A 149 14.04 -24.67 27.55
C ASN A 149 13.60 -23.18 27.64
N PRO A 150 13.13 -22.72 28.82
CA PRO A 150 12.59 -21.37 29.00
C PRO A 150 13.70 -20.31 28.91
N THR A 151 14.04 -19.93 27.69
CA THR A 151 14.95 -18.81 27.44
C THR A 151 14.18 -17.48 27.56
N PRO A 152 14.81 -16.42 28.12
CA PRO A 152 14.19 -15.09 28.18
C PRO A 152 13.70 -14.59 26.82
N GLN A 153 14.42 -14.94 25.75
CA GLN A 153 14.09 -14.60 24.37
C GLN A 153 12.82 -15.32 23.88
N ALA A 154 12.63 -16.60 24.22
CA ALA A 154 11.42 -17.34 23.86
C ALA A 154 10.18 -16.76 24.57
N ILE A 155 10.31 -16.46 25.86
CA ILE A 155 9.28 -15.80 26.66
C ILE A 155 8.93 -14.43 26.06
N GLY A 156 9.94 -13.61 25.76
CA GLY A 156 9.76 -12.29 25.16
C GLY A 156 9.07 -12.34 23.80
N LYS A 157 9.47 -13.27 22.92
CA LYS A 157 8.81 -13.47 21.61
C LYS A 157 7.35 -13.86 21.76
N LYS A 158 7.02 -14.76 22.69
CA LYS A 158 5.63 -15.20 22.91
C LYS A 158 4.78 -14.07 23.49
N LEU A 159 5.32 -13.29 24.43
CA LEU A 159 4.65 -12.13 25.01
C LEU A 159 4.40 -11.06 23.93
N LEU A 160 5.40 -10.74 23.10
CA LEU A 160 5.24 -9.83 21.98
C LEU A 160 4.18 -10.31 20.99
N SER A 161 4.19 -11.60 20.63
CA SER A 161 3.17 -12.20 19.78
C SER A 161 1.77 -12.05 20.36
N LEU A 162 1.59 -12.34 21.65
CA LEU A 162 0.30 -12.18 22.33
C LEU A 162 -0.13 -10.72 22.41
N SER A 163 0.81 -9.80 22.64
CA SER A 163 0.52 -8.37 22.66
C SER A 163 0.08 -7.85 21.29
N ALA A 164 0.74 -8.32 20.22
CA ALA A 164 0.39 -8.00 18.85
C ALA A 164 -1.01 -8.56 18.50
N GLU A 165 -1.28 -9.82 18.86
CA GLU A 165 -2.58 -10.45 18.67
C GLU A 165 -3.70 -9.71 19.43
N THR A 166 -3.45 -9.36 20.69
CA THR A 166 -4.40 -8.60 21.52
C THR A 166 -4.70 -7.22 20.91
N SER A 167 -3.66 -6.51 20.44
CA SER A 167 -3.82 -5.21 19.79
C SER A 167 -4.58 -5.31 18.46
N SER A 168 -4.29 -6.35 17.68
CA SER A 168 -4.98 -6.63 16.41
C SER A 168 -6.46 -6.92 16.67
N LEU A 169 -6.76 -7.79 17.63
CA LEU A 169 -8.13 -8.10 18.03
C LEU A 169 -8.87 -6.85 18.53
N SER A 170 -8.24 -6.05 19.38
CA SER A 170 -8.82 -4.78 19.83
C SER A 170 -9.12 -3.82 18.67
N GLN A 171 -8.20 -3.68 17.71
CA GLN A 171 -8.41 -2.85 16.53
C GLN A 171 -9.55 -3.39 15.65
N THR A 172 -9.63 -4.71 15.47
CA THR A 172 -10.74 -5.33 14.71
C THR A 172 -12.08 -5.12 15.41
N SER A 173 -12.13 -5.20 16.75
CA SER A 173 -13.34 -4.91 17.52
C SER A 173 -13.79 -3.47 17.29
N SER A 174 -12.91 -2.48 17.46
CA SER A 174 -13.24 -1.07 17.23
C SER A 174 -13.72 -0.80 15.81
N ARG A 175 -13.15 -1.51 14.82
CA ARG A 175 -13.60 -1.41 13.42
C ARG A 175 -14.98 -2.02 13.22
N LEU A 176 -15.26 -3.17 13.83
CA LEU A 176 -16.57 -3.80 13.79
C LEU A 176 -17.64 -2.93 14.46
N ASP A 177 -17.32 -2.30 15.59
CA ASP A 177 -18.24 -1.38 16.28
C ASP A 177 -18.59 -0.16 15.43
N ALA A 178 -17.60 0.43 14.75
CA ALA A 178 -17.82 1.53 13.81
C ALA A 178 -18.69 1.11 12.62
N LEU A 179 -18.45 -0.09 12.07
CA LEU A 179 -19.22 -0.62 10.95
C LEU A 179 -20.65 -0.97 11.36
N SER A 180 -20.86 -1.54 12.55
CA SER A 180 -22.19 -1.79 13.10
C SER A 180 -22.95 -0.49 13.26
N SER A 181 -22.32 0.52 13.87
CA SER A 181 -22.93 1.84 14.05
C SER A 181 -23.32 2.49 12.72
N TYR A 182 -22.50 2.31 11.68
CA TYR A 182 -22.80 2.81 10.34
C TYR A 182 -23.98 2.06 9.71
N ILE A 183 -24.02 0.73 9.79
CA ILE A 183 -25.14 -0.07 9.29
C ILE A 183 -26.43 0.31 10.02
N ASP A 184 -26.37 0.51 11.33
CA ASP A 184 -27.53 0.93 12.12
C ASP A 184 -28.03 2.31 11.64
N GLN A 185 -27.13 3.28 11.45
CA GLN A 185 -27.49 4.59 10.90
C GLN A 185 -28.13 4.48 9.51
N GLU A 186 -27.51 3.78 8.57
CA GLU A 186 -28.07 3.57 7.24
C GLU A 186 -29.42 2.83 7.27
N SER A 187 -29.59 1.86 8.18
CA SER A 187 -30.86 1.16 8.36
C SER A 187 -31.96 2.10 8.86
N THR A 188 -31.64 3.02 9.78
CA THR A 188 -32.60 4.02 10.26
C THR A 188 -32.97 5.02 9.18
N LEU A 189 -31.99 5.49 8.39
CA LEU A 189 -32.20 6.42 7.28
C LEU A 189 -33.03 5.80 6.15
N THR A 190 -32.73 4.56 5.78
CA THR A 190 -33.51 3.83 4.77
C THR A 190 -34.93 3.57 5.24
N THR A 191 -35.10 3.21 6.53
CA THR A 191 -36.44 3.04 7.13
C THR A 191 -37.23 4.35 7.16
N SER A 192 -36.59 5.47 7.51
CA SER A 192 -37.26 6.78 7.47
C SER A 192 -37.64 7.18 6.05
N LEU A 193 -36.74 6.97 5.07
CA LEU A 193 -37.00 7.27 3.66
C LEU A 193 -38.16 6.43 3.12
N ILE A 194 -38.23 5.14 3.47
CA ILE A 194 -39.37 4.28 3.11
C ILE A 194 -40.66 4.84 3.73
N GLY A 195 -40.62 5.27 4.99
CA GLY A 195 -41.75 5.93 5.64
C GLY A 195 -42.19 7.19 4.88
N ASP A 196 -41.27 8.04 4.48
CA ASP A 196 -41.54 9.27 3.73
C ASP A 196 -42.13 8.99 2.34
N LEU A 197 -41.56 8.03 1.62
CA LEU A 197 -42.07 7.63 0.29
C LEU A 197 -43.46 6.97 0.35
N GLN A 198 -43.82 6.38 1.50
CA GLN A 198 -45.15 5.79 1.70
C GLN A 198 -46.22 6.83 2.07
N GLN A 199 -45.83 8.07 2.39
CA GLN A 199 -46.77 9.16 2.71
C GLN A 199 -47.67 9.49 1.51
N GLU A 200 -48.87 10.00 1.79
CA GLU A 200 -49.86 10.35 0.77
C GLU A 200 -49.36 11.38 -0.26
N SER A 201 -48.36 12.19 0.08
CA SER A 201 -47.73 13.18 -0.82
C SER A 201 -47.07 12.54 -2.05
N TYR A 202 -46.54 11.31 -1.91
CA TYR A 202 -45.85 10.58 -2.98
C TYR A 202 -46.71 9.48 -3.60
N ARG A 203 -47.92 9.25 -3.08
CA ARG A 203 -48.89 8.37 -3.73
C ARG A 203 -49.58 9.12 -4.86
N PRO A 204 -49.70 8.52 -6.07
CA PRO A 204 -50.50 9.13 -7.13
C PRO A 204 -51.93 9.32 -6.64
N SER A 205 -52.48 10.52 -6.82
CA SER A 205 -53.84 10.81 -6.36
C SER A 205 -54.83 9.82 -6.99
N ALA A 206 -55.78 9.32 -6.19
CA ALA A 206 -56.74 8.32 -6.66
C ALA A 206 -57.57 8.80 -7.86
N SER A 207 -57.64 10.12 -8.10
CA SER A 207 -58.31 10.73 -9.24
C SER A 207 -57.46 10.80 -10.51
N LEU A 208 -56.13 10.71 -10.43
CA LEU A 208 -55.22 10.92 -11.57
C LEU A 208 -55.46 9.89 -12.69
N ALA A 209 -55.71 8.62 -12.33
CA ALA A 209 -56.04 7.59 -13.30
C ALA A 209 -57.37 7.89 -14.04
N LYS A 210 -58.36 8.42 -13.31
CA LYS A 210 -59.65 8.81 -13.87
C LYS A 210 -59.51 10.03 -14.78
N GLU A 211 -58.72 11.03 -14.35
CA GLU A 211 -58.43 12.23 -15.12
C GLU A 211 -57.64 11.90 -16.40
N ASN A 212 -56.64 11.02 -16.33
CA ASN A 212 -55.90 10.55 -17.51
C ASN A 212 -56.81 9.83 -18.52
N LEU A 213 -57.76 9.03 -18.04
CA LEU A 213 -58.74 8.39 -18.90
C LEU A 213 -59.64 9.42 -19.58
N GLU A 214 -60.04 10.46 -18.87
CA GLU A 214 -60.85 11.54 -19.41
C GLU A 214 -60.08 12.40 -20.42
N THR A 215 -58.82 12.75 -20.14
CA THR A 215 -57.95 13.47 -21.09
C THR A 215 -57.68 12.63 -22.33
N GLN A 216 -57.42 11.33 -22.20
CA GLN A 216 -57.29 10.42 -23.36
C GLN A 216 -58.57 10.37 -24.21
N ARG A 217 -59.75 10.34 -23.59
CA ARG A 217 -61.03 10.40 -24.32
C ARG A 217 -61.21 11.73 -25.04
N LYS A 218 -60.89 12.86 -24.39
CA LYS A 218 -60.91 14.20 -25.01
C LYS A 218 -59.93 14.30 -26.17
N ILE A 219 -58.70 13.81 -26.01
CA ILE A 219 -57.68 13.76 -27.08
C ILE A 219 -58.19 12.94 -28.26
N LYS A 220 -58.74 11.74 -28.03
CA LYS A 220 -59.31 10.93 -29.11
C LYS A 220 -60.45 11.64 -29.85
N ALA A 221 -61.34 12.29 -29.11
CA ALA A 221 -62.45 13.06 -29.70
C ALA A 221 -61.99 14.30 -30.47
N MET A 222 -60.91 14.97 -30.04
CA MET A 222 -60.32 16.07 -30.79
C MET A 222 -59.51 15.57 -32.00
N ALA A 223 -58.79 14.46 -31.85
CA ALA A 223 -58.01 13.85 -32.93
C ALA A 223 -58.91 13.36 -34.06
N SER A 224 -60.12 12.86 -33.77
CA SER A 224 -61.08 12.52 -34.82
C SER A 224 -61.63 13.74 -35.56
N ARG A 225 -61.58 14.94 -34.96
CA ARG A 225 -62.01 16.21 -35.59
C ARG A 225 -60.89 16.93 -36.35
N LEU A 226 -59.63 16.56 -36.12
CA LEU A 226 -58.49 17.10 -36.87
C LEU A 226 -58.61 16.96 -38.40
N PRO A 227 -59.01 15.82 -38.98
CA PRO A 227 -59.16 15.72 -40.43
C PRO A 227 -60.24 16.68 -40.95
N GLU A 228 -61.40 16.78 -40.29
CA GLU A 228 -62.45 17.72 -40.69
C GLU A 228 -62.01 19.19 -40.60
N LEU A 229 -61.24 19.55 -39.57
CA LEU A 229 -60.68 20.90 -39.42
C LEU A 229 -59.58 21.17 -40.45
N ARG A 230 -58.76 20.16 -40.76
CA ARG A 230 -57.73 20.23 -41.80
C ARG A 230 -58.35 20.38 -43.18
N ASP A 231 -59.45 19.67 -43.46
CA ASP A 231 -60.19 19.77 -44.71
C ASP A 231 -60.87 21.14 -44.83
N LYS A 232 -61.45 21.66 -43.74
CA LYS A 232 -61.99 23.02 -43.70
C LYS A 232 -60.90 24.07 -43.87
N ALA A 233 -59.72 23.89 -43.26
CA ALA A 233 -58.58 24.79 -43.43
C ALA A 233 -58.02 24.73 -44.86
N ALA A 234 -57.97 23.53 -45.48
CA ALA A 234 -57.56 23.36 -46.87
C ALA A 234 -58.58 23.98 -47.84
N ALA A 235 -59.88 23.83 -47.58
CA ALA A 235 -60.94 24.49 -48.34
C ALA A 235 -60.87 26.02 -48.18
N LEU A 236 -60.64 26.51 -46.95
CA LEU A 236 -60.44 27.94 -46.71
C LEU A 236 -59.18 28.47 -47.41
N ALA A 237 -58.07 27.74 -47.36
CA ALA A 237 -56.83 28.08 -48.07
C ALA A 237 -57.02 28.06 -49.61
N GLN A 238 -57.91 27.21 -50.13
CA GLN A 238 -58.30 27.25 -51.55
C GLN A 238 -59.20 28.45 -51.89
N THR A 239 -60.12 28.83 -51.00
CA THR A 239 -61.05 29.96 -51.24
C THR A 239 -60.45 31.34 -51.02
N ILE A 240 -59.55 31.47 -50.05
CA ILE A 240 -58.92 32.74 -49.65
C ILE A 240 -57.54 32.88 -50.31
N GLY A 241 -57.00 31.77 -50.86
CA GLY A 241 -55.57 31.64 -51.15
C GLY A 241 -54.80 31.51 -49.84
N THR A 242 -53.72 30.72 -49.82
CA THR A 242 -52.72 30.90 -48.75
C THR A 242 -52.30 32.37 -48.79
N PRO A 243 -52.35 33.13 -47.69
CA PRO A 243 -51.84 34.49 -47.70
C PRO A 243 -50.41 34.41 -48.20
N ASN A 244 -50.14 35.02 -49.36
CA ASN A 244 -48.78 35.09 -49.87
C ASN A 244 -47.96 35.72 -48.74
N PRO A 245 -46.97 34.98 -48.19
CA PRO A 245 -46.23 35.47 -47.05
C PRO A 245 -45.67 36.83 -47.43
N THR A 246 -46.08 37.85 -46.69
CA THR A 246 -45.62 39.21 -46.97
C THR A 246 -44.11 39.22 -46.77
N ILE A 247 -43.37 40.01 -47.54
CA ILE A 247 -41.90 40.07 -47.45
C ILE A 247 -41.43 40.32 -46.01
N GLU A 248 -42.19 41.09 -45.24
CA GLU A 248 -41.97 41.32 -43.80
C GLU A 248 -42.10 40.06 -42.92
N GLN A 249 -43.00 39.14 -43.29
CA GLN A 249 -43.18 37.89 -42.56
C GLN A 249 -42.05 36.90 -42.86
N VAL A 250 -41.63 36.82 -44.13
CA VAL A 250 -40.43 36.05 -44.52
C VAL A 250 -39.19 36.60 -43.81
N ARG A 251 -39.03 37.92 -43.77
CA ARG A 251 -37.92 38.56 -43.06
C ARG A 251 -37.91 38.23 -41.57
N ARG A 252 -39.06 38.29 -40.89
CA ARG A 252 -39.17 37.90 -39.46
C ARG A 252 -38.84 36.44 -39.24
N GLU A 253 -39.28 35.56 -40.12
CA GLU A 253 -38.97 34.13 -40.06
C GLU A 253 -37.49 33.85 -40.32
N GLU A 254 -36.85 34.58 -41.25
CA GLU A 254 -35.40 34.52 -41.48
C GLU A 254 -34.60 35.04 -40.28
N GLU A 255 -35.01 36.15 -39.66
CA GLU A 255 -34.41 36.68 -38.43
C GLU A 255 -34.56 35.68 -37.26
N ALA A 256 -35.73 35.06 -37.11
CA ALA A 256 -35.95 34.02 -36.10
C ALA A 256 -35.12 32.76 -36.37
N TYR A 257 -35.02 32.34 -37.64
CA TYR A 257 -34.25 31.17 -38.05
C TYR A 257 -32.76 31.39 -37.84
N THR A 258 -32.23 32.57 -38.19
CA THR A 258 -30.82 32.92 -37.98
C THR A 258 -30.46 33.00 -36.50
N ALA A 259 -31.36 33.54 -35.66
CA ALA A 259 -31.22 33.51 -34.20
C ALA A 259 -31.20 32.06 -33.68
N LEU A 260 -32.10 31.20 -34.15
CA LEU A 260 -32.13 29.78 -33.77
C LEU A 260 -30.83 29.07 -34.20
N LEU A 261 -30.32 29.38 -35.39
CA LEU A 261 -29.07 28.80 -35.90
C LEU A 261 -27.86 29.25 -35.07
N ALA A 262 -27.86 30.50 -34.59
CA ALA A 262 -26.85 30.98 -33.65
C ALA A 262 -26.93 30.22 -32.33
N THR A 263 -28.13 30.05 -31.76
CA THR A 263 -28.29 29.26 -30.53
C THR A 263 -27.86 27.80 -30.72
N LYS A 264 -28.19 27.18 -31.85
CA LYS A 264 -27.80 25.81 -32.15
C LYS A 264 -26.29 25.66 -32.25
N LYS A 265 -25.60 26.63 -32.87
CA LYS A 265 -24.12 26.64 -32.93
C LYS A 265 -23.50 26.77 -31.55
N GLU A 266 -24.09 27.57 -30.67
CA GLU A 266 -23.60 27.73 -29.30
C GLU A 266 -23.81 26.46 -28.46
N LEU A 267 -25.01 25.86 -28.53
CA LEU A 267 -25.28 24.58 -27.88
C LEU A 267 -24.38 23.45 -28.44
N ASP A 268 -24.18 23.39 -29.76
CA ASP A 268 -23.24 22.43 -30.36
C ASP A 268 -21.81 22.64 -29.85
N ALA A 269 -21.37 23.89 -29.66
CA ALA A 269 -20.05 24.19 -29.11
C ALA A 269 -19.94 23.73 -27.64
N GLN A 270 -20.99 23.96 -26.85
CA GLN A 270 -21.07 23.48 -25.47
C GLN A 270 -21.03 21.95 -25.42
N VAL A 271 -21.85 21.25 -26.22
CA VAL A 271 -21.89 19.78 -26.27
C VAL A 271 -20.57 19.20 -26.76
N ARG A 272 -19.92 19.82 -27.76
CA ARG A 272 -18.59 19.40 -28.23
C ARG A 272 -17.53 19.48 -27.15
N SER A 273 -17.62 20.45 -26.22
CA SER A 273 -16.67 20.53 -25.10
C SER A 273 -16.75 19.34 -24.15
N PHE A 274 -17.88 18.63 -24.14
CA PHE A 274 -18.10 17.41 -23.36
C PHE A 274 -18.00 16.13 -24.21
N GLN A 275 -17.65 16.23 -25.49
CA GLN A 275 -17.56 15.08 -26.38
C GLN A 275 -16.38 14.20 -25.98
N GLY A 276 -16.68 12.97 -25.56
CA GLY A 276 -15.68 12.00 -25.09
C GLY A 276 -15.74 11.73 -23.58
N LEU A 277 -16.53 12.49 -22.81
CA LEU A 277 -16.75 12.20 -21.39
C LEU A 277 -17.81 11.10 -21.22
N PRO A 278 -17.57 10.10 -20.35
CA PRO A 278 -18.57 9.11 -19.94
C PRO A 278 -19.82 9.77 -19.35
N PRO A 279 -21.00 9.14 -19.48
CA PRO A 279 -22.25 9.66 -18.89
C PRO A 279 -22.27 9.62 -17.35
N ASP A 280 -21.37 8.86 -16.73
CA ASP A 280 -21.21 8.77 -15.28
C ASP A 280 -20.19 9.82 -14.78
N MET A 281 -20.57 10.61 -13.78
CA MET A 281 -19.75 11.69 -13.24
C MET A 281 -18.44 11.19 -12.63
N ASP A 282 -18.44 10.03 -11.99
CA ASP A 282 -17.25 9.50 -11.34
C ASP A 282 -16.26 8.92 -12.37
N GLN A 283 -16.76 8.31 -13.44
CA GLN A 283 -15.93 7.87 -14.58
C GLN A 283 -15.35 9.06 -15.33
N ALA A 284 -16.14 10.11 -15.57
CA ALA A 284 -15.66 11.34 -16.20
C ALA A 284 -14.56 12.03 -15.38
N ARG A 285 -14.64 11.99 -14.04
CA ARG A 285 -13.58 12.50 -13.16
C ARG A 285 -12.28 11.69 -13.27
N GLN A 286 -12.39 10.36 -13.34
CA GLN A 286 -11.23 9.48 -13.49
C GLN A 286 -10.51 9.71 -14.83
N GLU A 287 -11.25 9.84 -15.94
CA GLU A 287 -10.68 10.13 -17.25
C GLU A 287 -10.07 11.54 -17.33
N LEU A 288 -10.66 12.52 -16.66
CA LEU A 288 -10.10 13.87 -16.59
C LEU A 288 -8.76 13.86 -15.83
N GLU A 289 -8.68 13.18 -14.70
CA GLU A 289 -7.42 13.05 -13.96
C GLU A 289 -6.37 12.26 -14.75
N SER A 290 -6.75 11.20 -15.48
CA SER A 290 -5.80 10.48 -16.34
C SER A 290 -5.22 11.39 -17.43
N LEU A 291 -6.07 12.14 -18.15
CA LEU A 291 -5.63 13.10 -19.16
C LEU A 291 -4.79 14.24 -18.57
N ARG A 292 -5.10 14.70 -17.34
CA ARG A 292 -4.25 15.69 -16.63
C ARG A 292 -2.87 15.13 -16.33
N THR A 293 -2.78 13.87 -15.91
CA THR A 293 -1.48 13.24 -15.67
C THR A 293 -0.67 13.11 -16.95
N GLU A 294 -1.30 12.73 -18.06
CA GLU A 294 -0.66 12.65 -19.37
C GLU A 294 -0.17 14.03 -19.86
N LEU A 295 -0.99 15.07 -19.72
CA LEU A 295 -0.61 16.44 -20.08
C LEU A 295 0.60 16.91 -19.26
N ARG A 296 0.63 16.64 -17.95
CA ARG A 296 1.80 16.95 -17.10
C ARG A 296 3.05 16.21 -17.58
N GLN A 297 2.94 14.93 -17.93
CA GLN A 297 4.07 14.15 -18.45
C GLN A 297 4.58 14.71 -19.79
N LEU A 298 3.67 15.05 -20.71
CA LEU A 298 4.03 15.67 -21.98
C LEU A 298 4.66 17.06 -21.79
N THR A 299 4.17 17.83 -20.82
CA THR A 299 4.73 19.15 -20.47
C THR A 299 6.14 19.00 -19.91
N GLN A 300 6.35 18.08 -18.96
CA GLN A 300 7.69 17.78 -18.43
C GLN A 300 8.64 17.32 -19.53
N ARG A 301 8.18 16.47 -20.45
CA ARG A 301 8.98 16.02 -21.58
C ARG A 301 9.33 17.18 -22.51
N ARG A 302 8.38 18.07 -22.79
CA ARG A 302 8.62 19.29 -23.58
C ARG A 302 9.65 20.18 -22.89
N ASP A 303 9.50 20.40 -21.59
CA ASP A 303 10.35 21.30 -20.83
C ASP A 303 11.77 20.73 -20.71
N ALA A 304 11.94 19.42 -20.50
CA ALA A 304 13.24 18.77 -20.53
C ALA A 304 13.93 18.86 -21.91
N VAL A 305 13.16 18.69 -23.00
CA VAL A 305 13.68 18.88 -24.37
C VAL A 305 14.06 20.35 -24.60
N PHE A 306 13.26 21.28 -24.09
CA PHE A 306 13.50 22.72 -24.22
C PHE A 306 14.73 23.17 -23.43
N GLU A 307 14.88 22.75 -22.17
CA GLU A 307 16.07 22.99 -21.35
C GLU A 307 17.32 22.44 -22.05
N GLY A 308 17.25 21.22 -22.58
CA GLY A 308 18.34 20.63 -23.36
C GLY A 308 18.69 21.41 -24.63
N LEU A 309 17.75 22.12 -25.25
CA LEU A 309 17.99 23.01 -26.38
C LEU A 309 18.60 24.35 -25.93
N VAL A 310 18.08 24.94 -24.84
CA VAL A 310 18.57 26.22 -24.30
C VAL A 310 20.00 26.10 -23.78
N GLU A 311 20.35 25.00 -23.11
CA GLU A 311 21.72 24.76 -22.64
C GLU A 311 22.74 24.59 -23.77
N ARG A 312 22.29 24.14 -24.96
CA ARG A 312 23.14 23.99 -26.15
C ARG A 312 23.38 25.32 -26.86
N GLU A 313 22.38 26.19 -26.89
CA GLU A 313 22.41 27.45 -27.65
C GLU A 313 22.86 28.67 -26.82
N THR A 314 22.97 28.55 -25.49
CA THR A 314 23.41 29.67 -24.64
C THR A 314 24.94 29.81 -24.64
N PRO A 315 25.50 30.97 -25.08
CA PRO A 315 26.94 31.18 -25.06
C PRO A 315 27.47 31.24 -23.62
N ARG A 316 28.31 30.28 -23.24
CA ARG A 316 28.98 30.29 -21.93
C ARG A 316 29.92 31.50 -21.84
N LYS A 317 29.62 32.45 -20.95
CA LYS A 317 30.48 33.60 -20.64
C LYS A 317 31.75 33.09 -19.94
N PRO A 318 32.97 33.34 -20.47
CA PRO A 318 34.19 32.91 -19.80
C PRO A 318 34.37 33.74 -18.51
N SER A 319 34.44 33.06 -17.36
CA SER A 319 34.72 33.72 -16.09
C SER A 319 36.15 34.24 -16.08
N ARG A 320 36.32 35.57 -16.04
CA ARG A 320 37.62 36.18 -15.71
C ARG A 320 37.96 35.82 -14.26
N LEU A 321 39.04 35.07 -14.08
CA LEU A 321 39.70 34.90 -12.78
C LEU A 321 40.65 36.10 -12.54
N PRO A 322 40.87 36.49 -11.27
CA PRO A 322 41.75 37.59 -10.88
C PRO A 322 43.22 37.29 -11.14
#